data_AF-A0A7L1YGP5-F1
#
_entry.id   AF-A0A7L1YGP5-F1
#
_cell.length_a   1.000
_cell.length_b   1.000
_cell.length_c   1.000
_cell.angle_alpha   90.00
_cell.angle_beta   90.00
_cell.angle_gamma   90.00
#
_symmetry.space_group_name_H-M   'P 1'
#
loop_
_entity.id
_entity.type
_entity.pdbx_description
1 polymer ?
#
loop_
_entity_poly.entity_id
_entity_poly.type
_entity_poly.pdbx_seq_one_letter_code
_entity_poly.pdbx_strand_id
1 'polypeptide(L)'
;TEKVTVCGDTHGQFYDLLNIFELNGLPSEANPYIFNGDFVDRGSFSVEVILTLFGFKLLYPDHFHLLRGNHETDNMNQIYGFEGEVKAKYTAQMFALFSEVF
;
A
#
# COMPACT_ATOMS: atom_id res chain seq x y z
N THR A 1 -2.94 -25.72 -10.81
CA THR A 1 -2.44 -24.95 -9.66
C THR A 1 -2.70 -23.50 -9.95
N GLU A 2 -3.51 -22.83 -9.15
CA GLU A 2 -3.72 -21.39 -9.28
C GLU A 2 -2.41 -20.67 -8.91
N LYS A 3 -2.07 -19.62 -9.68
CA LYS A 3 -0.87 -18.82 -9.45
C LYS A 3 -1.26 -17.56 -8.67
N VAL A 4 -0.42 -17.16 -7.73
CA VAL A 4 -0.56 -15.92 -6.98
C VAL A 4 0.77 -15.18 -6.98
N THR A 5 0.71 -13.86 -7.08
CA THR A 5 1.88 -12.99 -7.01
C THR A 5 2.04 -12.48 -5.59
N VAL A 6 3.22 -12.68 -5.00
CA VAL A 6 3.53 -12.17 -3.66
C VAL A 6 4.54 -11.05 -3.79
N CYS A 7 4.19 -9.87 -3.26
CA CYS A 7 5.01 -8.68 -3.23
C CYS A 7 5.48 -8.42 -1.80
N GLY A 8 6.75 -8.02 -1.65
CA GLY A 8 7.29 -7.52 -0.38
C GLY A 8 7.09 -6.02 -0.25
N ASP A 9 7.95 -5.40 0.56
CA ASP A 9 7.92 -3.99 0.94
C ASP A 9 7.89 -3.07 -0.29
N THR A 10 7.03 -2.05 -0.27
CA THR A 10 6.97 -1.02 -1.31
C THR A 10 7.47 0.34 -0.84
N HIS A 11 7.41 0.63 0.47
CA HIS A 11 7.98 1.83 1.10
C HIS A 11 7.78 3.14 0.31
N GLY A 12 6.54 3.42 -0.09
CA GLY A 12 6.20 4.66 -0.81
C GLY A 12 6.88 4.84 -2.16
N GLN A 13 7.37 3.78 -2.79
CA GLN A 13 7.96 3.78 -4.13
C GLN A 13 6.89 3.57 -5.20
N PHE A 14 6.01 4.56 -5.39
CA PHE A 14 4.83 4.44 -6.26
C PHE A 14 5.16 4.05 -7.71
N TYR A 15 6.22 4.61 -8.30
CA TYR A 15 6.59 4.30 -9.68
C TYR A 15 7.13 2.87 -9.84
N ASP A 16 7.77 2.33 -8.81
CA ASP A 16 8.21 0.93 -8.80
C ASP A 16 7.01 -0.01 -8.64
N LEU A 17 5.98 0.39 -7.88
CA LEU A 17 4.70 -0.33 -7.83
C LEU A 17 4.04 -0.41 -9.20
N LEU A 18 4.01 0.70 -9.95
CA LEU A 18 3.49 0.69 -11.32
C LEU A 18 4.30 -0.25 -12.24
N ASN A 19 5.63 -0.25 -12.09
CA ASN A 19 6.49 -1.15 -12.84
C ASN A 19 6.25 -2.63 -12.48
N ILE A 20 5.96 -2.96 -11.21
CA ILE A 20 5.54 -4.32 -10.81
C ILE A 20 4.29 -4.75 -11.58
N PHE A 21 3.29 -3.87 -11.71
CA PHE A 21 2.07 -4.16 -12.45
C PHE A 21 2.27 -4.20 -13.96
N GLU A 22 3.19 -3.42 -14.51
CA GLU A 22 3.55 -3.49 -15.93
C GLU A 22 4.20 -4.83 -16.27
N LEU A 23 5.11 -5.31 -15.41
CA LEU A 23 5.86 -6.55 -15.63
C LEU A 23 5.01 -7.82 -15.40
N ASN A 24 4.13 -7.80 -14.40
CA ASN A 24 3.40 -8.99 -13.95
C ASN A 24 1.88 -8.92 -14.22
N GLY A 25 1.43 -7.85 -14.89
CA GLY A 25 0.03 -7.59 -15.19
C GLY A 25 -0.71 -6.87 -14.06
N LEU A 26 -1.80 -6.20 -14.39
CA LEU A 26 -2.67 -5.59 -13.37
C LEU A 26 -3.36 -6.67 -12.51
N PRO A 27 -3.69 -6.35 -11.26
CA PRO A 27 -4.55 -7.20 -10.43
C PRO A 27 -5.90 -7.48 -11.09
N SER A 28 -6.35 -8.73 -11.01
CA SER A 28 -7.67 -9.18 -11.45
C SER A 28 -8.02 -10.52 -10.78
N GLU A 29 -9.25 -11.01 -10.98
CA GLU A 29 -9.63 -12.35 -10.51
C GLU A 29 -8.71 -13.46 -11.06
N ALA A 30 -8.23 -13.31 -12.31
CA ALA A 30 -7.31 -14.27 -12.93
C ALA A 30 -5.82 -14.00 -12.59
N ASN A 31 -5.51 -12.89 -11.92
CA ASN A 31 -4.15 -12.49 -11.54
C ASN A 31 -4.13 -11.95 -10.11
N PRO A 32 -4.25 -12.82 -9.08
CA PRO A 32 -4.34 -12.41 -7.69
C PRO A 32 -2.98 -11.97 -7.12
N TYR A 33 -3.02 -11.05 -6.16
CA TYR A 33 -1.85 -10.49 -5.48
C TYR A 33 -1.97 -10.55 -3.97
N ILE A 34 -0.83 -10.76 -3.31
CA ILE A 34 -0.64 -10.59 -1.87
C ILE A 34 0.51 -9.59 -1.68
N PHE A 35 0.25 -8.46 -1.02
CA PHE A 35 1.30 -7.56 -0.57
C PHE A 35 1.56 -7.77 0.92
N ASN A 36 2.80 -8.10 1.26
CA ASN A 36 3.21 -8.55 2.59
C ASN A 36 3.63 -7.40 3.53
N GLY A 37 2.86 -6.30 3.54
CA GLY A 37 3.09 -5.14 4.41
C GLY A 37 4.15 -4.17 3.92
N ASP A 38 4.45 -3.19 4.77
CA ASP A 38 5.45 -2.14 4.57
C ASP A 38 5.21 -1.35 3.27
N PHE A 39 3.97 -0.85 3.16
CA PHE A 39 3.50 -0.08 2.02
C PHE A 39 4.02 1.35 2.04
N VAL A 40 4.07 1.92 3.25
CA VAL A 40 4.32 3.34 3.51
C VAL A 40 5.71 3.58 4.12
N ASP A 41 6.00 4.85 4.41
CA ASP A 41 7.25 5.37 4.96
C ASP A 41 8.47 5.24 4.03
N ARG A 42 9.54 5.98 4.36
CA ARG A 42 10.82 6.09 3.62
C ARG A 42 10.70 6.74 2.24
N GLY A 43 9.84 6.26 1.37
CA GLY A 43 9.51 6.89 0.09
C GLY A 43 8.55 8.06 0.24
N SER A 44 8.54 8.95 -0.76
CA SER A 44 7.75 10.20 -0.74
C SER A 44 6.40 10.11 -1.47
N PHE A 45 6.00 8.90 -1.86
CA PHE A 45 4.75 8.61 -2.54
C PHE A 45 3.95 7.50 -1.84
N SER A 46 4.01 7.48 -0.50
CA SER A 46 3.31 6.50 0.33
C SER A 46 1.80 6.61 0.20
N VAL A 47 1.27 7.83 0.06
CA VAL A 47 -0.17 8.04 -0.08
C VAL A 47 -0.69 7.48 -1.40
N GLU A 48 0.03 7.69 -2.50
CA GLU A 48 -0.34 7.15 -3.81
C GLU A 48 -0.27 5.62 -3.84
N VAL A 49 0.74 5.03 -3.19
CA VAL A 49 0.84 3.57 -3.00
C VAL A 49 -0.39 3.05 -2.27
N ILE A 50 -0.67 3.52 -1.06
CA ILE A 50 -1.72 2.92 -0.23
C ILE A 50 -3.12 3.12 -0.82
N LEU A 51 -3.39 4.29 -1.42
CA LEU A 51 -4.67 4.53 -2.11
C LEU A 51 -4.86 3.62 -3.32
N THR A 52 -3.79 3.34 -4.06
CA THR A 52 -3.83 2.39 -5.19
C THR A 52 -4.12 0.97 -4.71
N LEU A 53 -3.43 0.53 -3.65
CA LEU A 53 -3.62 -0.80 -3.05
C LEU A 53 -5.04 -0.96 -2.48
N PHE A 54 -5.58 0.05 -1.78
CA PHE A 54 -6.96 0.06 -1.31
C PHE A 54 -7.97 0.03 -2.46
N GLY A 55 -7.71 0.75 -3.55
CA GLY A 55 -8.53 0.70 -4.76
C GLY A 55 -8.66 -0.71 -5.31
N PHE A 56 -7.55 -1.45 -5.42
CA PHE A 56 -7.58 -2.85 -5.83
C PHE A 56 -8.21 -3.78 -4.80
N LYS A 57 -8.02 -3.52 -3.50
CA LYS A 57 -8.69 -4.29 -2.45
C LYS A 57 -10.21 -4.17 -2.52
N LEU A 58 -10.72 -2.98 -2.79
CA LEU A 58 -12.16 -2.72 -2.98
C LEU A 58 -12.69 -3.35 -4.27
N LEU A 59 -11.90 -3.31 -5.34
CA LEU A 59 -12.29 -3.86 -6.64
C LEU A 59 -12.26 -5.40 -6.67
N TYR A 60 -11.28 -6.02 -6.01
CA TYR A 60 -11.05 -7.47 -6.01
C TYR A 60 -10.86 -8.01 -4.58
N PRO A 61 -11.90 -7.97 -3.74
CA PRO A 61 -11.79 -8.29 -2.31
C PRO A 61 -11.29 -9.71 -2.02
N ASP A 62 -11.61 -10.68 -2.88
CA ASP A 62 -11.22 -12.09 -2.71
C ASP A 62 -9.91 -12.49 -3.40
N HIS A 63 -9.28 -11.56 -4.14
CA HIS A 63 -8.11 -11.85 -4.98
C HIS A 63 -6.95 -10.86 -4.77
N PHE A 64 -7.18 -9.77 -4.02
CA PHE A 64 -6.16 -8.81 -3.63
C PHE A 64 -6.07 -8.75 -2.11
N HIS A 65 -4.92 -9.11 -1.56
CA HIS A 65 -4.72 -9.22 -0.12
C HIS A 65 -3.59 -8.32 0.35
N LEU A 66 -3.85 -7.62 1.45
CA LEU A 66 -2.91 -6.73 2.11
C LEU A 66 -2.68 -7.28 3.51
N LEU A 67 -1.43 -7.55 3.85
CA LEU A 67 -1.02 -7.93 5.19
C LEU A 67 -0.38 -6.74 5.88
N ARG A 68 -0.42 -6.71 7.22
CA ARG A 68 0.15 -5.61 8.00
C ARG A 68 1.66 -5.83 8.16
N GLY A 69 2.45 -4.84 7.77
CA GLY A 69 3.88 -4.73 8.09
C GLY A 69 4.11 -3.93 9.37
N ASN A 70 5.36 -3.76 9.77
CA ASN A 70 5.67 -2.96 10.97
C ASN A 70 5.54 -1.46 10.71
N HIS A 71 5.65 -1.03 9.45
CA HIS A 71 5.47 0.36 9.07
C HIS A 71 4.00 0.80 9.00
N GLU A 72 3.02 -0.09 9.07
CA GLU A 72 1.61 0.25 9.23
C GLU A 72 1.25 0.46 10.72
N THR A 73 2.02 1.31 11.42
CA THR A 73 1.79 1.68 12.83
C THR A 73 2.10 3.15 13.09
N ASP A 74 1.34 3.79 13.99
CA ASP A 74 1.49 5.22 14.32
C ASP A 74 2.93 5.62 14.67
N ASN A 75 3.58 4.80 15.50
CA ASN A 75 4.95 5.08 15.96
C ASN A 75 5.94 5.15 14.79
N MET A 76 5.82 4.27 13.80
CA MET A 76 6.69 4.30 12.62
C MET A 76 6.32 5.48 11.72
N ASN A 77 5.02 5.69 11.46
CA ASN A 77 4.56 6.72 10.54
C ASN A 77 4.87 8.16 10.99
N GLN A 78 4.91 8.40 12.30
CA GLN A 78 5.33 9.68 12.87
C GLN A 78 6.82 9.98 12.64
N ILE A 79 7.66 8.94 12.63
CA ILE A 79 9.13 9.09 12.55
C ILE A 79 9.61 9.04 11.10
N TYR A 80 9.03 8.17 10.27
CA TYR A 80 9.58 7.79 8.97
C TYR A 80 8.86 8.39 7.76
N GLY A 81 7.91 9.29 8.00
CA GLY A 81 7.48 10.29 7.03
C GLY A 81 6.02 10.19 6.58
N PHE A 82 5.33 9.07 6.79
CA PHE A 82 3.96 8.92 6.30
C PHE A 82 2.98 9.93 6.93
N GLU A 83 3.05 10.17 8.25
CA GLU A 83 2.19 11.17 8.89
C GLU A 83 2.41 12.57 8.28
N GLY A 84 3.68 12.93 8.07
CA GLY A 84 4.07 14.19 7.46
C GLY A 84 3.54 14.31 6.03
N GLU A 85 3.66 13.25 5.24
CA GLU A 85 3.17 13.17 3.87
C GLU A 85 1.64 13.35 3.81
N VAL A 86 0.90 12.63 4.65
CA VAL A 86 -0.57 12.71 4.71
C VAL A 86 -1.03 14.11 5.11
N LYS A 87 -0.41 14.72 6.13
CA LYS A 87 -0.75 16.08 6.56
C LYS A 87 -0.43 17.14 5.51
N ALA A 88 0.62 16.93 4.71
CA ALA A 88 1.01 17.85 3.64
C ALA A 88 0.11 17.75 2.40
N LYS A 89 -0.28 16.53 2.01
CA LYS A 89 -1.11 16.29 0.81
C LYS A 89 -2.62 16.36 1.09
N TYR A 90 -3.04 16.07 2.32
CA TYR A 90 -4.44 15.96 2.74
C TYR A 90 -4.66 16.70 4.08
N THR A 91 -5.01 15.97 5.14
CA THR A 91 -5.38 16.53 6.45
C THR A 91 -4.92 15.63 7.59
N ALA A 92 -4.82 16.17 8.80
CA ALA A 92 -4.58 15.37 10.00
C ALA A 92 -5.70 14.35 10.27
N GLN A 93 -6.95 14.65 9.88
CA GLN A 93 -8.05 13.71 9.98
C GLN A 93 -7.85 12.49 9.07
N MET A 94 -7.30 12.70 7.86
CA MET A 94 -6.97 11.60 6.96
C MET A 94 -5.93 10.65 7.57
N PHE A 95 -4.94 11.20 8.29
CA PHE A 95 -3.97 10.37 8.98
C PHE A 95 -4.60 9.49 10.07
N ALA A 96 -5.52 10.05 10.86
CA ALA A 96 -6.27 9.27 11.86
C ALA A 96 -7.08 8.13 11.21
N LEU A 97 -7.63 8.36 10.02
CA LEU A 97 -8.33 7.29 9.27
C LEU A 97 -7.36 6.21 8.77
N PHE A 98 -6.17 6.56 8.28
CA PHE A 98 -5.16 5.56 7.93
C PHE A 98 -4.72 4.74 9.14
N SER A 99 -4.51 5.38 10.29
CA SER A 99 -4.19 4.72 11.56
C SER A 99 -5.27 3.72 11.99
N GLU A 100 -6.56 4.05 11.82
CA GLU A 100 -7.66 3.14 12.14
C GLU A 100 -7.72 1.93 11.19
N VAL A 101 -7.44 2.14 9.90
CA VAL A 101 -7.51 1.09 8.88
C VAL A 101 -6.31 0.14 8.95
N PHE A 102 -5.14 0.64 9.35
CA PHE A 102 -3.90 -0.14 9.48
C PHE A 102 -3.90 -1.09 10.69
#